data_AF-A0A1F9X0N8-F1
#
_entry.id   AF-A0A1F9X0N8-F1
#
_cell.length_a   1.000
_cell.length_b   1.000
_cell.length_c   1.000
_cell.angle_alpha   90.00
_cell.angle_beta   90.00
_cell.angle_gamma   90.00
#
_symmetry.space_group_name_H-M   'P 1'
#
loop_
_entity.id
_entity.type
_entity.pdbx_description
1 polymer ?
#
loop_
_entity_poly.entity_id
_entity_poly.type
_entity_poly.pdbx_seq_one_letter_code
_entity_poly.pdbx_strand_id
1 'polypeptide(L)'
;MIQKGIKVTVITLKAEEELPPDCAKNLKILKKFFNTYFFRFINIYPANFLDKLNNCDLLIDALLGTGFRGNVKTSIKDIINRINDSKKPVLSIDIPSGLNGNTGKPGKTAVKAKITVAIGCLKKGFLKPSAKQYTGKIIVADIGLIDYGK
;
A
#
# COMPACT_ATOMS: atom_id res chain seq x y z
N MET A 1 7.63 -12.78 -4.29
CA MET A 1 6.62 -12.96 -5.37
C MET A 1 7.29 -13.32 -6.69
N ILE A 2 8.15 -12.48 -7.27
CA ILE A 2 8.83 -12.74 -8.56
C ILE A 2 9.62 -14.05 -8.54
N GLN A 3 10.45 -14.29 -7.52
CA GLN A 3 11.20 -15.54 -7.35
C GLN A 3 10.32 -16.80 -7.22
N LYS A 4 9.01 -16.64 -6.97
CA LYS A 4 8.03 -17.72 -6.91
C LYS A 4 7.22 -17.85 -8.21
N GLY A 5 7.65 -17.20 -9.29
CA GLY A 5 6.99 -17.24 -10.60
C GLY A 5 5.72 -16.37 -10.72
N ILE A 6 5.41 -15.55 -9.71
CA ILE A 6 4.21 -14.70 -9.73
C ILE A 6 4.49 -13.47 -10.63
N LYS A 7 3.59 -13.20 -11.57
CA LYS A 7 3.60 -11.98 -12.39
C LYS A 7 3.31 -10.77 -11.50
N VAL A 8 4.27 -9.84 -11.44
CA VAL A 8 4.16 -8.63 -10.61
C VAL A 8 4.22 -7.41 -11.51
N THR A 9 3.33 -6.45 -11.28
CA THR A 9 3.42 -5.09 -11.81
C THR A 9 3.56 -4.14 -10.63
N VAL A 10 4.58 -3.28 -10.67
CA VAL A 10 4.82 -2.27 -9.63
C VAL A 10 4.55 -0.89 -10.20
N ILE A 11 3.83 -0.08 -9.41
CA ILE A 11 3.37 1.26 -9.75
C ILE A 11 3.84 2.22 -8.65
N THR A 12 4.64 3.23 -9.00
CA THR A 12 5.16 4.23 -8.04
C THR A 12 4.64 5.63 -8.34
N LEU A 13 3.97 6.30 -7.40
CA LEU A 13 3.37 7.64 -7.64
C LEU A 13 4.36 8.81 -7.66
N LYS A 14 5.64 8.52 -7.47
CA LYS A 14 6.72 9.48 -7.48
C LYS A 14 7.78 9.05 -8.48
N ALA A 15 8.52 10.01 -9.01
CA ALA A 15 9.76 9.75 -9.72
C ALA A 15 10.77 9.08 -8.77
N GLU A 16 11.70 8.30 -9.31
CA GLU A 16 12.68 7.53 -8.54
C GLU A 16 13.58 8.42 -7.69
N GLU A 17 13.89 9.60 -8.22
CA GLU A 17 14.69 10.65 -7.62
C GLU A 17 13.98 11.32 -6.42
N GLU A 18 12.65 11.18 -6.34
CA GLU A 18 11.80 11.69 -5.26
C GLU A 18 11.46 10.63 -4.21
N LEU A 19 11.92 9.39 -4.39
CA LEU A 19 11.69 8.31 -3.44
C LEU A 19 12.62 8.47 -2.23
N PRO A 20 12.12 8.15 -1.01
CA PRO A 20 12.99 8.05 0.16
C PRO A 20 14.17 7.09 -0.09
N PRO A 21 15.35 7.30 0.53
CA PRO A 21 16.57 6.53 0.24
C PRO A 21 16.38 5.01 0.27
N ASP A 22 15.69 4.48 1.29
CA ASP A 22 15.43 3.05 1.42
C ASP A 22 14.47 2.52 0.34
N CYS A 23 13.47 3.32 -0.04
CA CYS A 23 12.54 2.98 -1.11
C CYS A 23 13.27 2.95 -2.46
N ALA A 24 14.11 3.96 -2.73
CA ALA A 24 14.93 4.02 -3.94
C ALA A 24 15.92 2.83 -4.02
N LYS A 25 16.55 2.45 -2.90
CA LYS A 25 17.42 1.28 -2.81
C LYS A 25 16.67 -0.01 -3.15
N ASN A 26 15.49 -0.21 -2.56
CA ASN A 26 14.65 -1.37 -2.84
C ASN A 26 14.15 -1.40 -4.30
N LEU A 27 13.86 -0.24 -4.88
CA LEU A 27 13.51 -0.14 -6.29
C LEU A 27 14.69 -0.54 -7.19
N LYS A 28 15.92 -0.13 -6.88
CA LYS A 28 17.12 -0.56 -7.61
C LYS A 28 17.33 -2.07 -7.54
N ILE A 29 17.11 -2.68 -6.38
CA ILE A 29 17.16 -4.14 -6.22
C ILE A 29 16.09 -4.79 -7.10
N LEU A 30 14.85 -4.31 -7.02
CA LEU A 30 13.73 -4.82 -7.81
C LEU A 30 14.02 -4.78 -9.31
N LYS A 31 14.64 -3.71 -9.81
CA LYS A 31 15.03 -3.58 -11.23
C LYS A 31 16.01 -4.66 -11.70
N LYS A 32 16.84 -5.22 -10.81
CA LYS A 32 17.72 -6.34 -11.16
C LYS A 32 16.95 -7.64 -11.46
N PHE A 33 15.72 -7.75 -10.97
CA PHE A 33 14.84 -8.89 -11.21
C PHE A 33 13.97 -8.72 -12.47
N PHE A 34 14.02 -7.58 -13.17
CA PHE A 34 13.15 -7.26 -14.31
C PHE A 34 13.90 -7.14 -15.63
N ASN A 35 13.49 -7.94 -16.63
CA ASN A 35 13.57 -7.59 -18.07
C ASN A 35 12.20 -7.21 -18.66
N THR A 36 11.10 -7.33 -17.89
CA THR A 36 9.75 -7.12 -18.42
C THR A 36 8.82 -6.47 -17.39
N TYR A 37 8.63 -5.17 -17.58
CA TYR A 37 7.65 -4.23 -16.99
C TYR A 37 7.96 -3.55 -15.66
N PHE A 38 8.54 -2.35 -15.81
CA PHE A 38 8.53 -1.26 -14.83
C PHE A 38 7.72 -0.09 -15.42
N PHE A 39 6.73 0.43 -14.68
CA PHE A 39 6.03 1.67 -15.04
C PHE A 39 6.30 2.73 -13.98
N ARG A 40 6.99 3.80 -14.39
CA ARG A 40 7.24 4.99 -13.56
C ARG A 40 6.08 5.97 -13.76
N PHE A 41 5.42 6.41 -12.69
CA PHE A 41 4.49 7.54 -12.76
C PHE A 41 5.25 8.83 -12.57
N ILE A 42 5.26 9.64 -13.62
CA ILE A 42 5.50 11.06 -13.51
C ILE A 42 4.17 11.72 -13.89
N ASN A 43 3.39 12.02 -12.85
CA ASN A 43 2.28 12.97 -12.85
C ASN A 43 1.02 12.75 -13.71
N ILE A 44 0.87 11.68 -14.47
CA ILE A 44 -0.42 11.34 -15.11
C ILE A 44 -0.62 9.83 -14.98
N TYR A 45 -1.84 9.42 -14.65
CA TYR A 45 -2.29 8.02 -14.79
C TYR A 45 -1.69 7.43 -16.07
N PRO A 46 -1.06 6.26 -16.04
CA PRO A 46 -0.69 5.64 -17.31
C PRO A 46 -2.01 5.38 -18.04
N ALA A 47 -2.00 5.53 -19.36
CA ALA A 47 -3.16 5.19 -20.17
C ALA A 47 -3.72 3.78 -19.83
N ASN A 48 -2.85 2.86 -19.37
CA ASN A 48 -3.18 1.48 -19.05
C ASN A 48 -3.45 1.18 -17.56
N PHE A 49 -3.61 2.17 -16.66
CA PHE A 49 -3.78 1.85 -15.21
C PHE A 49 -5.05 1.07 -14.98
N LEU A 50 -6.13 1.48 -15.63
CA LEU A 50 -7.40 0.77 -15.58
C LEU A 50 -7.27 -0.64 -16.13
N ASP A 51 -6.52 -0.82 -17.23
CA ASP A 51 -6.27 -2.16 -17.76
C ASP A 51 -5.50 -3.03 -16.78
N LYS A 52 -4.46 -2.51 -16.13
CA LYS A 52 -3.69 -3.27 -15.13
C LYS A 52 -4.52 -3.57 -13.89
N LEU A 53 -5.31 -2.61 -13.43
CA LEU A 53 -6.22 -2.75 -12.30
C LEU A 53 -7.28 -3.84 -12.59
N ASN A 54 -7.85 -3.84 -13.79
CA ASN A 54 -8.86 -4.81 -14.21
C ASN A 54 -8.27 -6.22 -14.41
N ASN A 55 -7.04 -6.32 -14.90
CA ASN A 55 -6.35 -7.57 -15.22
C ASN A 55 -5.40 -8.08 -14.12
N CYS A 56 -5.62 -7.68 -12.86
CA CYS A 56 -4.91 -8.25 -11.72
C CYS A 56 -5.82 -9.15 -10.87
N ASP A 57 -5.22 -10.12 -10.18
CA ASP A 57 -5.90 -11.02 -9.25
C ASP A 57 -5.84 -10.50 -7.80
N LEU A 58 -4.84 -9.67 -7.49
CA LEU A 58 -4.57 -9.11 -6.17
C LEU A 58 -3.96 -7.72 -6.30
N LEU A 59 -4.48 -6.78 -5.51
CA LEU A 59 -3.87 -5.46 -5.32
C LEU A 59 -3.09 -5.43 -4.00
N ILE A 60 -1.87 -4.89 -4.06
CA ILE A 60 -1.05 -4.62 -2.87
C ILE A 60 -1.01 -3.11 -2.66
N ASP A 61 -1.60 -2.67 -1.57
CA ASP A 61 -1.60 -1.28 -1.14
C ASP A 61 -0.38 -1.02 -0.23
N ALA A 62 0.57 -0.27 -0.78
CA ALA A 62 1.75 0.24 -0.07
C ALA A 62 1.98 1.74 -0.38
N LEU A 63 0.90 2.49 -0.63
CA LEU A 63 0.98 3.90 -1.03
C LEU A 63 1.34 4.80 0.15
N LEU A 64 0.80 4.51 1.33
CA LEU A 64 0.96 5.25 2.58
C LEU A 64 1.11 4.26 3.74
N GLY A 65 1.72 4.70 4.84
CA GLY A 65 1.88 3.89 6.06
C GLY A 65 1.81 4.76 7.32
N THR A 66 2.53 4.37 8.36
CA THR A 66 2.64 5.08 9.67
C THR A 66 2.91 6.59 9.59
N GLY A 67 3.60 7.06 8.55
CA GLY A 67 3.86 8.49 8.32
C GLY A 67 2.63 9.32 7.94
N PHE A 68 1.50 8.68 7.61
CA PHE A 68 0.28 9.40 7.24
C PHE A 68 -0.39 10.07 8.45
N ARG A 69 -0.72 11.36 8.31
CA ARG A 69 -1.32 12.19 9.37
C ARG A 69 -2.72 12.74 9.02
N GLY A 70 -3.40 12.16 8.03
CA GLY A 70 -4.83 12.45 7.78
C GLY A 70 -5.14 13.26 6.52
N ASN A 71 -4.18 13.96 5.92
CA ASN A 71 -4.41 14.73 4.70
C ASN A 71 -3.98 13.94 3.44
N VAL A 72 -4.94 13.30 2.77
CA VAL A 72 -4.71 12.60 1.49
C VAL A 72 -4.66 13.65 0.38
N LYS A 73 -3.53 13.77 -0.32
CA LYS A 73 -3.44 14.60 -1.54
C LYS A 73 -4.48 14.14 -2.57
N THR A 74 -5.05 15.07 -3.34
CA THR A 74 -6.13 14.79 -4.32
C THR A 74 -5.77 13.64 -5.27
N SER A 75 -4.53 13.58 -5.77
CA SER A 75 -4.07 12.50 -6.65
C SER A 75 -4.14 11.11 -6.01
N ILE A 76 -3.83 11.00 -4.71
CA ILE A 76 -3.89 9.73 -3.98
C ILE A 76 -5.34 9.34 -3.68
N LYS A 77 -6.22 10.32 -3.41
CA LYS A 77 -7.65 10.08 -3.16
C LYS A 77 -8.29 9.34 -4.34
N ASP A 78 -8.05 9.80 -5.55
CA ASP A 78 -8.67 9.21 -6.74
C ASP A 78 -8.17 7.79 -7.01
N ILE A 79 -6.88 7.51 -6.74
CA ILE A 79 -6.31 6.16 -6.82
C ILE A 79 -6.96 5.24 -5.78
N ILE A 80 -7.11 5.69 -4.53
CA ILE A 80 -7.78 4.91 -3.48
C ILE A 80 -9.22 4.57 -3.90
N ASN A 81 -9.95 5.54 -4.45
CA ASN A 81 -11.32 5.30 -4.91
C ASN A 81 -11.36 4.25 -6.02
N ARG A 82 -10.50 4.35 -7.04
CA ARG A 82 -10.41 3.34 -8.11
C ARG A 82 -10.05 1.95 -7.57
N ILE A 83 -9.12 1.86 -6.62
CA ILE A 83 -8.79 0.60 -5.94
C ILE A 83 -10.04 0.00 -5.29
N ASN A 84 -10.77 0.80 -4.51
CA ASN A 84 -11.98 0.36 -3.83
C ASN A 84 -13.10 -0.05 -4.80
N ASP A 85 -13.22 0.65 -5.93
CA ASP A 85 -14.24 0.39 -6.97
C ASP A 85 -13.91 -0.84 -7.83
N SER A 86 -12.64 -1.26 -7.89
CA SER A 86 -12.18 -2.40 -8.70
C SER A 86 -12.75 -3.76 -8.27
N LYS A 87 -13.28 -3.85 -7.04
CA LYS A 87 -13.75 -5.09 -6.39
C LYS A 87 -12.69 -6.21 -6.30
N LYS A 88 -11.42 -5.93 -6.62
CA LYS A 88 -10.31 -6.87 -6.45
C LYS A 88 -9.97 -7.01 -4.96
N PRO A 89 -9.51 -8.19 -4.50
CA PRO A 89 -9.01 -8.30 -3.14
C PRO A 89 -7.80 -7.39 -2.96
N VAL A 90 -7.80 -6.63 -1.86
CA VAL A 90 -6.69 -5.72 -1.52
C VAL A 90 -5.96 -6.23 -0.28
N LEU A 91 -4.64 -6.31 -0.37
CA LEU A 91 -3.71 -6.54 0.74
C LEU A 91 -3.00 -5.23 1.06
N SER A 92 -3.28 -4.64 2.22
CA SER A 92 -2.57 -3.43 2.66
C SER A 92 -1.34 -3.77 3.49
N ILE A 93 -0.24 -3.07 3.25
CA ILE A 93 1.01 -3.18 4.00
C ILE A 93 1.05 -2.06 5.04
N ASP A 94 1.34 -2.43 6.28
CA ASP A 94 1.40 -1.56 7.45
C ASP A 94 0.05 -0.99 7.89
N ILE A 95 -0.54 -0.11 7.07
CA ILE A 95 -1.81 0.60 7.30
C ILE A 95 -2.52 0.78 5.95
N PRO A 96 -3.83 0.50 5.84
CA PRO A 96 -4.58 0.84 4.64
C PRO A 96 -4.43 2.32 4.29
N SER A 97 -4.02 2.61 3.07
CA SER A 97 -3.71 3.97 2.66
C SER A 97 -4.90 4.90 2.84
N GLY A 98 -4.68 6.03 3.50
CA GLY A 98 -5.72 6.98 3.86
C GLY A 98 -6.36 6.75 5.23
N LEU A 99 -6.05 5.64 5.93
CA LEU A 99 -6.46 5.40 7.32
C LEU A 99 -5.43 5.97 8.31
N ASN A 100 -5.90 6.67 9.34
CA ASN A 100 -5.03 7.13 10.42
C ASN A 100 -4.77 5.98 11.42
N GLY A 101 -3.50 5.52 11.50
CA GLY A 101 -3.10 4.43 12.40
C GLY A 101 -3.27 4.70 13.90
N ASN A 102 -3.40 5.95 14.33
CA ASN A 102 -3.60 6.28 15.74
C ASN A 102 -5.08 6.35 16.11
N THR A 103 -5.91 6.94 15.25
CA THR A 103 -7.32 7.23 15.54
C THR A 103 -8.29 6.23 14.94
N GLY A 104 -7.88 5.45 13.95
CA GLY A 104 -8.74 4.53 13.22
C GLY A 104 -9.77 5.25 12.34
N LYS A 105 -9.58 6.55 12.09
CA LYS A 105 -10.44 7.36 11.22
C LYS A 105 -9.83 7.47 9.82
N PRO A 106 -10.62 7.35 8.75
CA PRO A 106 -10.14 7.67 7.41
C PRO A 106 -9.88 9.18 7.30
N GLY A 107 -9.07 9.57 6.31
CA GLY A 107 -9.09 10.94 5.77
C GLY A 107 -10.38 11.16 4.95
N LYS A 108 -10.26 11.76 3.76
CA LYS A 108 -11.40 11.84 2.82
C LYS A 108 -11.84 10.48 2.28
N THR A 109 -10.91 9.54 2.19
CA THR A 109 -11.12 8.15 1.75
C THR A 109 -9.99 7.29 2.33
N ALA A 110 -10.20 5.98 2.40
CA ALA A 110 -9.18 5.01 2.76
C ALA A 110 -9.39 3.71 1.98
N VAL A 111 -8.30 2.99 1.73
CA VAL A 111 -8.34 1.67 1.11
C VAL A 111 -9.14 0.71 1.98
N LYS A 112 -10.02 -0.07 1.35
CA LYS A 112 -10.78 -1.16 1.98
C LYS A 112 -10.06 -2.49 1.75
N ALA A 113 -9.18 -2.84 2.67
CA ALA A 113 -8.39 -4.05 2.59
C ALA A 113 -9.20 -5.30 2.98
N LYS A 114 -8.96 -6.41 2.27
CA LYS A 114 -9.39 -7.74 2.73
C LYS A 114 -8.46 -8.24 3.84
N ILE A 115 -7.16 -7.95 3.72
CA ILE A 115 -6.14 -8.28 4.71
C ILE A 115 -5.22 -7.07 4.88
N THR A 116 -4.83 -6.76 6.12
CA THR A 116 -3.77 -5.81 6.43
C THR A 116 -2.63 -6.52 7.14
N VAL A 117 -1.41 -6.39 6.63
CA VAL A 117 -0.18 -6.85 7.30
C VAL A 117 0.41 -5.70 8.09
N ALA A 118 0.10 -5.63 9.38
CA ALA A 118 0.64 -4.62 10.28
C ALA A 118 2.11 -4.93 10.58
N ILE A 119 3.02 -4.01 10.24
CA ILE A 119 4.45 -4.18 10.46
C ILE A 119 4.81 -3.90 11.93
N GLY A 120 5.51 -4.83 12.58
CA GLY A 120 6.05 -4.73 13.94
C GLY A 120 5.01 -4.88 15.04
N CYS A 121 3.96 -4.06 15.01
CA CYS A 121 2.92 -4.07 16.02
C CYS A 121 1.54 -3.70 15.46
N LEU A 122 0.51 -4.00 16.25
CA LEU A 122 -0.85 -3.55 15.99
C LEU A 122 -0.96 -2.02 16.19
N LYS A 123 -1.65 -1.35 15.27
CA LYS A 123 -1.84 0.10 15.33
C LYS A 123 -3.01 0.42 16.26
N LYS A 124 -2.86 1.42 17.15
CA LYS A 124 -3.91 1.81 18.13
C LYS A 124 -5.27 2.05 17.48
N GLY A 125 -5.26 2.67 16.29
CA GLY A 125 -6.45 2.95 15.50
C GLY A 125 -7.18 1.70 15.00
N PHE A 126 -6.50 0.56 14.84
CA PHE A 126 -7.11 -0.67 14.34
C PHE A 126 -8.08 -1.29 15.36
N LEU A 127 -7.93 -0.95 16.64
CA LEU A 127 -8.84 -1.37 17.70
C LEU A 127 -10.16 -0.58 17.69
N LYS A 128 -10.26 0.49 16.90
CA LYS A 128 -11.47 1.31 16.84
C LYS A 128 -12.50 0.69 15.89
N PRO A 129 -13.80 0.70 16.24
CA PRO A 129 -14.86 0.21 15.37
C PRO A 129 -14.85 0.83 13.96
N SER A 130 -14.50 2.12 13.86
CA SER A 130 -14.41 2.86 12.59
C SER A 130 -13.37 2.30 11.62
N ALA A 131 -12.33 1.60 12.12
CA ALA A 131 -11.27 1.03 11.31
C ALA A 131 -11.65 -0.32 10.68
N LYS A 132 -12.60 -1.05 11.27
CA LYS A 132 -12.92 -2.44 10.88
C LYS A 132 -13.26 -2.60 9.40
N GLN A 133 -13.97 -1.61 8.84
CA GLN A 133 -14.35 -1.63 7.42
C GLN A 133 -13.18 -1.43 6.44
N TYR A 134 -12.02 -0.97 6.94
CA TYR A 134 -10.84 -0.67 6.13
C TYR A 134 -9.73 -1.70 6.31
N THR A 135 -9.59 -2.29 7.50
CA THR A 135 -8.46 -3.16 7.82
C THR A 135 -8.63 -4.60 7.34
N GLY A 136 -9.86 -5.09 7.22
CA GLY A 136 -10.13 -6.51 7.00
C GLY A 136 -9.50 -7.39 8.08
N LYS A 137 -9.00 -8.58 7.71
CA LYS A 137 -8.23 -9.44 8.62
C LYS A 137 -6.85 -8.83 8.86
N ILE A 138 -6.49 -8.63 10.12
CA ILE A 138 -5.18 -8.07 10.49
C ILE A 138 -4.21 -9.22 10.80
N ILE A 139 -3.01 -9.14 10.25
CA ILE A 139 -1.87 -10.02 10.54
C ILE A 139 -0.73 -9.12 11.02
N VAL A 140 -0.17 -9.37 12.19
CA VAL A 140 1.02 -8.64 12.66
C VAL A 140 2.26 -9.39 12.17
N ALA A 141 3.08 -8.72 11.37
CA ALA A 141 4.35 -9.25 10.90
C ALA A 141 5.46 -8.88 11.90
N ASP A 142 6.12 -9.91 12.44
CA ASP A 142 7.37 -9.75 13.17
C ASP A 142 8.48 -9.33 12.18
N ILE A 143 9.22 -8.30 12.55
CA ILE A 143 10.33 -7.74 11.78
C ILE A 143 11.62 -7.64 12.62
N GLY A 144 11.70 -8.40 13.72
CA GLY A 144 12.88 -8.44 14.58
C GLY A 144 13.01 -7.23 15.52
N LEU A 145 11.89 -6.59 15.89
CA LEU A 145 11.91 -5.58 16.92
C LEU A 145 12.07 -6.26 18.29
N ILE A 146 13.06 -5.81 19.06
CA ILE A 146 13.26 -6.28 20.43
C ILE A 146 12.13 -5.72 21.29
N ASP A 147 11.39 -6.61 21.94
CA ASP A 147 10.40 -6.24 22.94
C ASP A 147 11.11 -6.08 24.30
N TYR A 148 11.22 -4.83 24.77
CA TYR A 148 11.78 -4.52 26.08
C TYR A 148 10.77 -4.75 27.23
N GLY A 149 9.61 -5.35 26.96
CA GLY A 149 8.55 -5.66 27.91
C GLY A 149 8.67 -7.01 28.63
N LYS A 150 9.86 -7.63 28.64
CA LYS A 150 10.20 -8.78 29.48
C LYS A 150 11.51 -8.53 30.23
#